data_AF-A0A1M7UBL2-F1
#
_entry.id   AF-A0A1M7UBL2-F1
#
_cell.length_a   1.000
_cell.length_b   1.000
_cell.length_c   1.000
_cell.angle_alpha   90.00
_cell.angle_beta   90.00
_cell.angle_gamma   90.00
#
_symmetry.space_group_name_H-M   'P 1'
#
loop_
_entity.id
_entity.type
_entity.pdbx_description
1 polymer ?
#
loop_
_entity_poly.entity_id
_entity_poly.type
_entity_poly.pdbx_seq_one_letter_code
_entity_poly.pdbx_strand_id
1 'polypeptide(L)'
;MPKYPLIVLLAALGAAPAFATSSLAAEMKPVIDNERVKVWDITESIPAMPDDFVAIDFAKGTAIYGRAGETAGVPGVRTVIIDLKNNPVPPRANNSGYPNAYPRPHIDKLIENDRVIVWHYRWFLNDPTPMHFHDKDVVVTYLEDSPLQSTEPNGKAVVNEYKSGDIRFNKRDRIHTELVVRGSASAVIMELK
;
A
#
# COMPACT_ATOMS: atom_id res chain seq x y z
N MET A 1 -38.68 65.32 -44.95
CA MET A 1 -37.73 65.52 -43.82
C MET A 1 -38.57 65.96 -42.62
N PRO A 2 -38.42 65.39 -41.42
CA PRO A 2 -37.16 65.03 -40.75
C PRO A 2 -36.96 63.51 -40.51
N LYS A 3 -35.71 63.18 -40.14
CA LYS A 3 -35.12 61.84 -39.94
C LYS A 3 -34.78 61.64 -38.45
N TYR A 4 -34.49 60.37 -38.09
CA TYR A 4 -33.77 59.85 -36.91
C TYR A 4 -34.63 59.34 -35.71
N PRO A 5 -34.12 58.37 -34.91
CA PRO A 5 -34.12 56.96 -35.28
C PRO A 5 -34.62 56.02 -34.16
N LEU A 6 -34.84 54.76 -34.54
CA LEU A 6 -35.11 53.61 -33.69
C LEU A 6 -33.91 53.32 -32.76
N ILE A 7 -34.13 53.28 -31.44
CA ILE A 7 -33.17 52.71 -30.48
C ILE A 7 -33.70 51.34 -30.05
N VAL A 8 -32.94 50.32 -30.43
CA VAL A 8 -33.09 48.93 -30.01
C VAL A 8 -32.49 48.79 -28.61
N LEU A 9 -33.28 48.32 -27.65
CA LEU A 9 -32.79 47.96 -26.31
C LEU A 9 -32.32 46.50 -26.36
N LEU A 10 -31.01 46.28 -26.52
CA LEU A 10 -30.40 44.95 -26.31
C LEU A 10 -30.25 44.73 -24.80
N ALA A 11 -31.01 43.80 -24.23
CA ALA A 11 -30.76 43.29 -22.88
C ALA A 11 -29.54 42.37 -22.92
N ALA A 12 -28.41 42.83 -22.39
CA ALA A 12 -27.23 42.00 -22.18
C ALA A 12 -27.48 41.07 -20.98
N LEU A 13 -27.68 39.78 -21.23
CA LEU A 13 -27.56 38.76 -20.19
C LEU A 13 -26.09 38.70 -19.74
N GLY A 14 -25.83 39.15 -18.51
CA GLY A 14 -24.54 38.94 -17.85
C GLY A 14 -24.35 37.46 -17.54
N ALA A 15 -23.52 36.78 -18.33
CA ALA A 15 -22.98 35.47 -17.97
C ALA A 15 -21.97 35.67 -16.84
N ALA A 16 -22.34 35.27 -15.62
CA ALA A 16 -21.37 35.15 -14.53
C ALA A 16 -20.33 34.08 -14.93
N PRO A 17 -19.02 34.31 -14.69
CA PRO A 17 -18.04 33.25 -14.88
C PRO A 17 -18.32 32.16 -13.85
N ALA A 18 -18.73 30.98 -14.34
CA ALA A 18 -18.71 29.78 -13.53
C ALA A 18 -17.25 29.53 -13.14
N PHE A 19 -16.92 29.73 -11.87
CA PHE A 19 -15.69 29.21 -11.30
C PHE A 19 -15.78 27.69 -11.40
N ALA A 20 -15.19 27.13 -12.45
CA ALA A 20 -14.87 25.71 -12.47
C ALA A 20 -13.97 25.49 -11.25
N THR A 21 -14.50 24.85 -10.23
CA THR A 21 -13.69 24.24 -9.19
C THR A 21 -12.81 23.23 -9.89
N SER A 22 -11.60 23.64 -10.25
CA SER A 22 -10.52 22.74 -10.60
C SER A 22 -10.48 21.71 -9.49
N SER A 23 -10.93 20.48 -9.77
CA SER A 23 -10.84 19.40 -8.81
C SER A 23 -9.35 19.15 -8.60
N LEU A 24 -8.83 19.62 -7.48
CA LEU A 24 -7.49 19.30 -6.97
C LEU A 24 -7.28 17.80 -6.72
N ALA A 25 -8.25 16.95 -7.05
CA ALA A 25 -7.98 15.55 -7.36
C ALA A 25 -7.23 15.46 -8.71
N ALA A 26 -5.99 15.93 -8.73
CA ALA A 26 -5.00 15.30 -9.60
C ALA A 26 -5.13 13.80 -9.31
N GLU A 27 -5.47 13.00 -10.33
CA GLU A 27 -5.72 11.57 -10.18
C GLU A 27 -4.51 10.93 -9.49
N MET A 28 -4.65 10.66 -8.19
CA MET A 28 -3.57 10.10 -7.42
C MET A 28 -3.40 8.65 -7.86
N LYS A 29 -2.44 8.44 -8.76
CA LYS A 29 -2.23 7.16 -9.41
C LYS A 29 -1.81 6.13 -8.35
N PRO A 30 -2.48 4.97 -8.28
CA PRO A 30 -2.06 3.92 -7.36
C PRO A 30 -0.67 3.40 -7.72
N VAL A 31 0.13 3.09 -6.71
CA VAL A 31 1.44 2.43 -6.82
C VAL A 31 1.25 0.97 -7.24
N ILE A 32 0.20 0.33 -6.74
CA ILE A 32 -0.20 -1.03 -7.11
C ILE A 32 -1.71 -1.01 -7.38
N ASP A 33 -2.13 -1.61 -8.48
CA ASP A 33 -3.53 -1.87 -8.77
C ASP A 33 -3.64 -3.25 -9.40
N ASN A 34 -4.13 -4.23 -8.64
CA ASN A 34 -4.30 -5.60 -9.10
C ASN A 34 -5.65 -6.17 -8.65
N GLU A 35 -5.89 -7.46 -8.85
CA GLU A 35 -7.18 -8.08 -8.51
C GLU A 35 -7.47 -8.18 -7.01
N ARG A 36 -6.46 -8.05 -6.14
CA ARG A 36 -6.55 -8.23 -4.68
C ARG A 36 -6.56 -6.89 -3.94
N VAL A 37 -5.76 -5.93 -4.40
CA VAL A 37 -5.52 -4.67 -3.69
C VAL A 37 -5.36 -3.50 -4.65
N LYS A 38 -5.63 -2.30 -4.13
CA LYS A 38 -5.17 -1.04 -4.70
C LYS A 38 -4.37 -0.30 -3.63
N VAL A 39 -3.20 0.21 -3.96
CA VAL A 39 -2.27 0.80 -2.99
C VAL A 39 -1.87 2.20 -3.41
N TRP A 40 -1.90 3.13 -2.47
CA TRP A 40 -1.38 4.49 -2.64
C TRP A 40 -0.35 4.81 -1.57
N ASP A 41 0.58 5.70 -1.90
CA ASP A 41 1.53 6.33 -0.99
C ASP A 41 1.27 7.83 -1.04
N ILE A 42 0.83 8.40 0.08
CA ILE A 42 0.20 9.71 0.11
C ILE A 42 0.69 10.52 1.31
N THR A 43 0.58 11.84 1.23
CA THR A 43 0.85 12.76 2.36
C THR A 43 -0.36 13.59 2.76
N GLU A 44 -1.51 13.33 2.15
CA GLU A 44 -2.78 14.02 2.36
C GLU A 44 -3.83 13.03 2.88
N SER A 45 -5.03 13.51 3.20
CA SER A 45 -6.19 12.63 3.35
C SER A 45 -6.80 12.28 2.00
N ILE A 46 -7.29 11.05 1.85
CA ILE A 46 -8.11 10.66 0.69
C ILE A 46 -9.61 10.70 1.02
N PRO A 47 -10.47 10.80 -0.01
CA PRO A 47 -11.91 10.60 0.14
C PRO A 47 -12.25 9.26 0.78
N ALA A 48 -13.53 9.11 1.14
CA ALA A 48 -14.06 7.86 1.67
C ALA A 48 -13.69 6.65 0.79
N MET A 49 -13.17 5.61 1.42
CA MET A 49 -12.69 4.40 0.76
C MET A 49 -13.84 3.52 0.28
N PRO A 50 -13.73 2.89 -0.90
CA PRO A 50 -14.80 2.03 -1.42
C PRO A 50 -14.88 0.68 -0.71
N ASP A 51 -13.74 0.13 -0.28
CA ASP A 51 -13.63 -1.13 0.46
C ASP A 51 -13.00 -0.90 1.84
N ASP A 52 -12.98 -1.96 2.66
CA ASP A 52 -12.17 -1.98 3.88
C ASP A 52 -10.68 -1.83 3.51
N PHE A 53 -9.89 -1.21 4.39
CA PHE A 53 -8.51 -0.85 4.07
C PHE A 53 -7.57 -1.01 5.26
N VAL A 54 -6.27 -1.08 4.97
CA VAL A 54 -5.20 -0.89 5.94
C VAL A 54 -4.47 0.41 5.63
N ALA A 55 -4.29 1.26 6.64
CA ALA A 55 -3.49 2.48 6.52
C ALA A 55 -2.25 2.38 7.41
N ILE A 56 -1.07 2.54 6.81
CA ILE A 56 0.23 2.43 7.46
C ILE A 56 0.79 3.84 7.66
N ASP A 57 1.04 4.23 8.92
CA ASP A 57 1.83 5.41 9.25
C ASP A 57 3.30 5.09 8.95
N PHE A 58 3.81 5.64 7.84
CA PHE A 58 5.12 5.26 7.30
C PHE A 58 6.25 5.57 8.27
N ALA A 59 6.16 6.69 9.00
CA ALA A 59 7.21 7.12 9.91
C ALA A 59 7.26 6.24 11.17
N LYS A 60 6.10 5.78 11.66
CA LYS A 60 6.01 4.97 12.88
C LYS A 60 6.09 3.47 12.63
N GLY A 61 5.84 3.02 11.41
CA GLY A 61 5.71 1.59 11.10
C GLY A 61 4.47 0.94 11.74
N THR A 62 3.48 1.74 12.15
CA THR A 62 2.22 1.26 12.72
C THR A 62 1.14 1.20 11.64
N ALA A 63 0.10 0.39 11.87
CA ALA A 63 -1.03 0.27 10.96
C ALA A 63 -2.36 0.35 11.69
N ILE A 64 -3.38 0.86 11.00
CA ILE A 64 -4.78 0.79 11.41
C ILE A 64 -5.61 0.08 10.34
N TYR A 65 -6.71 -0.53 10.78
CA TYR A 65 -7.73 -1.07 9.89
C TYR A 65 -8.92 -0.12 9.84
N GLY A 66 -9.36 0.23 8.64
CA GLY A 66 -10.55 1.06 8.42
C GLY A 66 -11.61 0.33 7.60
N ARG A 67 -12.83 0.84 7.67
CA ARG A 67 -14.01 0.28 6.98
C ARG A 67 -14.33 1.05 5.70
N ALA A 68 -14.99 0.36 4.77
CA ALA A 68 -15.61 0.99 3.62
C ALA A 68 -16.48 2.20 4.05
N GLY A 69 -16.35 3.32 3.34
CA GLY A 69 -17.01 4.58 3.64
C GLY A 69 -16.22 5.51 4.59
N GLU A 70 -15.18 5.02 5.27
CA GLU A 70 -14.31 5.85 6.10
C GLU A 70 -13.22 6.55 5.26
N THR A 71 -12.79 7.72 5.70
CA THR A 71 -11.63 8.42 5.13
C THR A 71 -10.33 7.90 5.72
N ALA A 72 -9.24 8.01 4.96
CA ALA A 72 -7.92 7.55 5.38
C ALA A 72 -6.83 8.59 5.09
N GLY A 73 -5.72 8.50 5.80
CA GLY A 73 -4.61 9.45 5.73
C GLY A 73 -4.81 10.68 6.61
N VAL A 74 -3.70 11.23 7.09
CA VAL A 74 -3.67 12.47 7.88
C VAL A 74 -2.81 13.48 7.11
N PRO A 75 -3.30 14.71 6.86
CA PRO A 75 -2.52 15.73 6.17
C PRO A 75 -1.15 15.96 6.82
N GLY A 76 -0.09 15.95 6.01
CA GLY A 76 1.30 16.07 6.44
C GLY A 76 1.92 14.77 6.98
N VAL A 77 1.17 13.68 7.07
CA VAL A 77 1.68 12.36 7.49
C VAL A 77 1.76 11.44 6.29
N ARG A 78 2.96 10.97 5.95
CA ARG A 78 3.14 9.97 4.90
C ARG A 78 2.44 8.67 5.30
N THR A 79 1.44 8.28 4.52
CA THR A 79 0.59 7.14 4.78
C THR A 79 0.56 6.23 3.56
N VAL A 80 0.79 4.93 3.76
CA VAL A 80 0.53 3.93 2.72
C VAL A 80 -0.85 3.33 2.97
N ILE A 81 -1.74 3.48 2.01
CA ILE A 81 -3.12 2.98 2.10
C ILE A 81 -3.29 1.81 1.16
N ILE A 82 -3.76 0.70 1.70
CA ILE A 82 -4.00 -0.55 0.99
C ILE A 82 -5.50 -0.84 1.04
N ASP A 83 -6.18 -0.54 -0.06
CA ASP A 83 -7.56 -0.92 -0.35
C ASP A 83 -7.66 -2.44 -0.50
N LEU A 84 -8.56 -3.07 0.26
CA LEU A 84 -8.74 -4.51 0.22
C LEU A 84 -9.93 -4.82 -0.70
N LYS A 85 -9.66 -5.08 -1.98
CA LYS A 85 -10.71 -5.43 -2.94
C LYS A 85 -11.44 -6.70 -2.50
N ASN A 86 -12.69 -6.85 -2.89
CA ASN A 86 -13.47 -8.04 -2.57
C ASN A 86 -13.11 -9.26 -3.43
N ASN A 87 -11.89 -9.76 -3.28
CA ASN A 87 -11.38 -10.94 -3.99
C ASN A 87 -10.47 -11.79 -3.07
N PRO A 88 -11.03 -12.45 -2.05
CA PRO A 88 -10.27 -13.32 -1.15
C PRO A 88 -9.67 -14.52 -1.90
N VAL A 89 -8.47 -14.93 -1.51
CA VAL A 89 -7.74 -16.05 -2.13
C VAL A 89 -7.29 -16.97 -0.99
N PRO A 90 -7.95 -18.14 -0.83
CA PRO A 90 -7.76 -18.99 0.36
C PRO A 90 -6.32 -19.46 0.49
N PRO A 91 -5.66 -19.45 1.66
CA PRO A 91 -4.25 -19.84 1.83
C PRO A 91 -3.87 -21.18 1.17
N ARG A 92 -2.64 -21.29 0.68
CA ARG A 92 -2.12 -22.54 0.11
C ARG A 92 -1.77 -23.54 1.20
N ALA A 93 -2.12 -24.81 0.98
CA ALA A 93 -1.64 -25.89 1.84
C ALA A 93 -0.11 -25.95 1.81
N ASN A 94 0.52 -25.87 2.98
CA ASN A 94 1.97 -25.95 3.11
C ASN A 94 2.41 -27.43 3.20
N ASN A 95 2.86 -27.97 2.08
CA ASN A 95 3.43 -29.32 1.99
C ASN A 95 4.96 -29.29 1.80
N SER A 96 5.60 -28.16 2.08
CA SER A 96 7.02 -27.94 1.75
C SER A 96 8.01 -28.56 2.75
N GLY A 97 7.53 -28.90 3.95
CA GLY A 97 8.39 -29.29 5.08
C GLY A 97 9.00 -28.11 5.85
N TYR A 98 8.83 -26.87 5.38
CA TYR A 98 9.23 -25.64 6.07
C TYR A 98 8.04 -25.01 6.81
N PRO A 99 8.25 -24.27 7.90
CA PRO A 99 7.19 -23.51 8.55
C PRO A 99 6.61 -22.42 7.61
N ASN A 100 5.40 -21.96 7.91
CA ASN A 100 4.87 -20.74 7.28
C ASN A 100 5.75 -19.53 7.63
N ALA A 101 5.72 -18.50 6.76
CA ALA A 101 6.50 -17.28 6.89
C ALA A 101 6.33 -16.57 8.24
N TYR A 102 5.11 -16.60 8.78
CA TYR A 102 4.74 -15.86 9.98
C TYR A 102 3.91 -16.73 10.95
N PRO A 103 3.99 -16.45 12.26
CA PRO A 103 4.95 -15.55 12.91
C PRO A 103 6.39 -16.09 12.86
N ARG A 104 7.39 -15.21 13.01
CA ARG A 104 8.82 -15.54 13.03
C ARG A 104 9.59 -14.64 14.03
N PRO A 105 10.83 -14.96 14.42
CA PRO A 105 11.60 -14.10 15.34
C PRO A 105 11.72 -12.65 14.82
N HIS A 106 11.66 -11.66 15.74
CA HIS A 106 11.73 -10.21 15.47
C HIS A 106 10.51 -9.58 14.78
N ILE A 107 9.35 -10.22 14.90
CA ILE A 107 8.09 -9.70 14.36
C ILE A 107 7.13 -9.24 15.44
N ASP A 108 6.53 -8.07 15.21
CA ASP A 108 5.42 -7.57 16.01
C ASP A 108 4.13 -7.70 15.20
N LYS A 109 3.06 -8.23 15.83
CA LYS A 109 1.73 -8.26 15.23
C LYS A 109 1.02 -6.93 15.49
N LEU A 110 0.61 -6.25 14.43
CA LEU A 110 -0.10 -4.98 14.52
C LEU A 110 -1.61 -5.17 14.44
N ILE A 111 -2.08 -5.97 13.48
CA ILE A 111 -3.50 -6.20 13.21
C ILE A 111 -3.71 -7.68 12.88
N GLU A 112 -4.82 -8.24 13.34
CA GLU A 112 -5.35 -9.51 12.81
C GLU A 112 -6.87 -9.48 12.80
N ASN A 113 -7.47 -9.81 11.65
CA ASN A 113 -8.91 -9.99 11.50
C ASN A 113 -9.20 -11.02 10.39
N ASP A 114 -10.45 -11.11 9.92
CA ASP A 114 -10.86 -12.09 8.91
C ASP A 114 -10.31 -11.80 7.50
N ARG A 115 -9.81 -10.60 7.24
CA ARG A 115 -9.33 -10.15 5.92
C ARG A 115 -7.81 -10.17 5.83
N VAL A 116 -7.10 -9.84 6.91
CA VAL A 116 -5.66 -9.60 6.89
C VAL A 116 -4.97 -9.99 8.20
N ILE A 117 -3.66 -10.15 8.12
CA ILE A 117 -2.74 -10.03 9.26
C ILE A 117 -1.68 -8.99 8.89
N VAL A 118 -1.41 -8.03 9.76
CA VAL A 118 -0.40 -7.00 9.54
C VAL A 118 0.69 -7.13 10.60
N TRP A 119 1.92 -7.08 10.12
CA TRP A 119 3.11 -7.28 10.91
C TRP A 119 4.09 -6.10 10.73
N HIS A 120 4.80 -5.73 11.78
CA HIS A 120 6.02 -4.92 11.68
C HIS A 120 7.21 -5.86 11.84
N TYR A 121 8.10 -5.87 10.85
CA TYR A 121 9.28 -6.72 10.85
C TYR A 121 10.58 -5.92 10.83
N ARG A 122 11.58 -6.42 11.56
CA ARG A 122 12.97 -5.94 11.53
C ARG A 122 13.88 -7.09 11.11
N TRP A 123 14.71 -6.85 10.09
CA TRP A 123 15.87 -7.71 9.82
C TRP A 123 17.09 -7.16 10.56
N PHE A 124 17.88 -8.05 11.14
CA PHE A 124 19.16 -7.72 11.76
C PHE A 124 20.31 -8.25 10.91
N LEU A 125 21.39 -7.47 10.85
CA LEU A 125 22.57 -7.84 10.07
C LEU A 125 23.13 -9.19 10.55
N ASN A 126 23.45 -10.07 9.61
CA ASN A 126 23.95 -11.44 9.86
C ASN A 126 22.97 -12.37 10.59
N ASP A 127 21.68 -12.01 10.68
CA ASP A 127 20.64 -12.83 11.29
C ASP A 127 19.59 -13.20 10.21
N PRO A 128 19.78 -14.33 9.50
CA PRO A 128 18.86 -14.72 8.45
C PRO A 128 17.52 -15.19 9.02
N THR A 129 16.43 -14.90 8.31
CA THR A 129 15.13 -15.47 8.66
C THR A 129 15.17 -17.00 8.50
N PRO A 130 14.38 -17.78 9.27
CA PRO A 130 14.25 -19.20 8.99
C PRO A 130 13.81 -19.45 7.54
N MET A 131 14.24 -20.53 6.91
CA MET A 131 13.65 -20.94 5.62
C MET A 131 12.15 -21.15 5.80
N HIS A 132 11.33 -20.46 4.99
CA HIS A 132 9.90 -20.40 5.23
C HIS A 132 9.06 -20.36 3.96
N PHE A 133 7.80 -20.80 4.07
CA PHE A 133 6.81 -20.82 3.00
C PHE A 133 5.79 -19.68 3.13
N HIS A 134 5.56 -18.93 2.05
CA HIS A 134 4.47 -17.96 1.96
C HIS A 134 3.19 -18.64 1.48
N ASP A 135 2.26 -18.96 2.38
CA ASP A 135 0.96 -19.58 2.04
C ASP A 135 -0.07 -18.56 1.54
N LYS A 136 0.15 -17.27 1.84
CA LYS A 136 -0.70 -16.13 1.47
C LYS A 136 0.06 -15.12 0.62
N ASP A 137 -0.70 -14.36 -0.17
CA ASP A 137 -0.14 -13.19 -0.87
C ASP A 137 0.20 -12.13 0.16
N VAL A 138 1.24 -11.34 -0.09
CA VAL A 138 1.67 -10.28 0.81
C VAL A 138 1.85 -8.94 0.11
N VAL A 139 1.48 -7.87 0.80
CA VAL A 139 1.96 -6.51 0.49
C VAL A 139 3.06 -6.16 1.47
N VAL A 140 4.21 -5.71 0.96
CA VAL A 140 5.36 -5.29 1.76
C VAL A 140 5.61 -3.81 1.53
N THR A 141 5.64 -3.04 2.60
CA THR A 141 6.04 -1.62 2.60
C THR A 141 7.37 -1.51 3.32
N TYR A 142 8.45 -1.26 2.56
CA TYR A 142 9.79 -1.09 3.13
C TYR A 142 9.93 0.29 3.79
N LEU A 143 10.26 0.30 5.08
CA LEU A 143 10.41 1.54 5.86
C LEU A 143 11.86 2.07 5.77
N GLU A 144 12.82 1.19 5.50
CA GLU A 144 14.25 1.50 5.37
C GLU A 144 14.80 0.98 4.03
N ASP A 145 15.94 1.52 3.60
CA ASP A 145 16.73 0.91 2.53
C ASP A 145 17.10 -0.53 2.94
N SER A 146 16.62 -1.51 2.17
CA SER A 146 16.58 -2.91 2.58
C SER A 146 17.28 -3.79 1.54
N PRO A 147 18.62 -3.88 1.58
CA PRO A 147 19.38 -4.79 0.72
C PRO A 147 19.24 -6.23 1.22
N LEU A 148 18.19 -6.90 0.76
CA LEU A 148 17.81 -8.23 1.21
C LEU A 148 18.30 -9.30 0.22
N GLN A 149 19.22 -10.15 0.67
CA GLN A 149 19.52 -11.39 -0.02
C GLN A 149 18.38 -12.39 0.24
N SER A 150 17.70 -12.77 -0.84
CA SER A 150 16.72 -13.86 -0.85
C SER A 150 17.42 -15.12 -1.33
N THR A 151 17.37 -16.19 -0.54
CA THR A 151 17.95 -17.49 -0.88
C THR A 151 16.87 -18.58 -0.93
N GLU A 152 16.78 -19.27 -2.07
CA GLU A 152 15.88 -20.40 -2.31
C GLU A 152 16.43 -21.71 -1.70
N PRO A 153 15.59 -22.75 -1.50
CA PRO A 153 16.04 -24.05 -0.98
C PRO A 153 17.17 -24.73 -1.78
N ASN A 154 17.28 -24.44 -3.08
CA ASN A 154 18.34 -24.97 -3.94
C ASN A 154 19.68 -24.21 -3.78
N GLY A 155 19.75 -23.21 -2.89
CA GLY A 155 20.92 -22.37 -2.64
C GLY A 155 21.07 -21.18 -3.59
N LYS A 156 20.21 -21.02 -4.61
CA LYS A 156 20.21 -19.85 -5.48
C LYS A 156 19.88 -18.61 -4.66
N ALA A 157 20.68 -17.56 -4.81
CA ALA A 157 20.53 -16.31 -4.07
C ALA A 157 20.49 -15.10 -5.00
N VAL A 158 19.68 -14.11 -4.64
CA VAL A 158 19.62 -12.79 -5.29
C VAL A 158 19.58 -11.71 -4.23
N VAL A 159 20.41 -10.68 -4.36
CA VAL A 159 20.33 -9.47 -3.53
C VAL A 159 19.34 -8.51 -4.17
N ASN A 160 18.26 -8.19 -3.46
CA ASN A 160 17.26 -7.23 -3.86
C ASN A 160 17.54 -5.90 -3.16
N GLU A 161 17.68 -4.83 -3.94
CA GLU A 161 18.05 -3.50 -3.47
C GLU A 161 16.82 -2.62 -3.22
N TYR A 162 15.96 -3.03 -2.28
CA TYR A 162 14.75 -2.27 -1.96
C TYR A 162 15.08 -0.94 -1.30
N LYS A 163 14.31 0.09 -1.62
CA LYS A 163 14.46 1.44 -1.07
C LYS A 163 13.40 1.74 -0.03
N SER A 164 13.70 2.66 0.90
CA SER A 164 12.68 3.20 1.81
C SER A 164 11.52 3.78 0.98
N GLY A 165 10.31 3.30 1.23
CA GLY A 165 9.12 3.65 0.45
C GLY A 165 8.78 2.67 -0.66
N ASP A 166 9.63 1.68 -0.98
CA ASP A 166 9.26 0.65 -1.92
C ASP A 166 8.04 -0.13 -1.40
N ILE A 167 7.06 -0.33 -2.28
CA ILE A 167 5.86 -1.13 -2.01
C ILE A 167 5.84 -2.29 -3.01
N ARG A 168 5.72 -3.52 -2.50
CA ARG A 168 5.72 -4.73 -3.33
C ARG A 168 4.51 -5.58 -3.03
N PHE A 169 3.87 -6.09 -4.07
CA PHE A 169 2.92 -7.20 -3.97
C PHE A 169 3.64 -8.47 -4.39
N ASN A 170 3.71 -9.45 -3.48
CA ASN A 170 4.29 -10.76 -3.76
C ASN A 170 3.21 -11.82 -3.68
N LYS A 171 3.16 -12.69 -4.69
CA LYS A 171 2.29 -13.86 -4.65
C LYS A 171 2.82 -14.86 -3.62
N ARG A 172 1.89 -15.62 -3.03
CA ARG A 172 2.16 -16.86 -2.29
C ARG A 172 2.92 -17.90 -3.12
N ASP A 173 3.17 -19.06 -2.51
CA ASP A 173 3.83 -20.22 -3.11
C ASP A 173 5.34 -20.05 -3.29
N ARG A 174 5.96 -19.24 -2.42
CA ARG A 174 7.41 -19.02 -2.41
C ARG A 174 8.02 -19.61 -1.14
N ILE A 175 9.13 -20.31 -1.31
CA ILE A 175 9.99 -20.76 -0.21
C ILE A 175 11.30 -19.99 -0.30
N HIS A 176 11.68 -19.31 0.77
CA HIS A 176 12.97 -18.62 0.84
C HIS A 176 13.39 -18.30 2.27
N THR A 177 14.66 -17.95 2.45
CA THR A 177 15.20 -17.23 3.61
C THR A 177 15.69 -15.86 3.15
N GLU A 178 15.67 -14.90 4.06
CA GLU A 178 16.05 -13.50 3.80
C GLU A 178 17.17 -13.10 4.76
N LEU A 179 18.19 -12.44 4.24
CA LEU A 179 19.26 -11.85 5.03
C LEU A 179 19.47 -10.39 4.60
N VAL A 180 19.43 -9.45 5.54
CA VAL A 180 19.93 -8.10 5.26
C VAL A 180 21.46 -8.15 5.21
N VAL A 181 22.05 -7.77 4.07
CA VAL A 181 23.49 -7.97 3.83
C VAL A 181 24.35 -6.78 4.25
N ARG A 182 23.72 -5.63 4.53
CA ARG A 182 24.39 -4.42 5.04
C ARG A 182 23.37 -3.47 5.65
N GLY A 183 23.82 -2.64 6.60
CA GLY A 183 22.96 -1.68 7.28
C GLY A 183 21.88 -2.36 8.12
N SER A 184 20.66 -1.84 8.04
CA SER A 184 19.47 -2.40 8.67
C SER A 184 18.31 -2.41 7.70
N ALA A 185 17.27 -3.19 8.00
CA ALA A 185 16.05 -3.21 7.20
C ALA A 185 14.82 -3.36 8.09
N SER A 186 13.74 -2.70 7.71
CA SER A 186 12.44 -2.84 8.35
C SER A 186 11.32 -2.67 7.33
N ALA A 187 10.21 -3.39 7.56
CA ALA A 187 9.02 -3.30 6.72
C ALA A 187 7.75 -3.50 7.55
N VAL A 188 6.66 -2.90 7.10
CA VAL A 188 5.31 -3.37 7.43
C VAL A 188 4.90 -4.39 6.37
N ILE A 189 4.45 -5.55 6.81
CA ILE A 189 4.08 -6.67 5.94
C ILE A 189 2.64 -7.06 6.23
N MET A 190 1.80 -7.04 5.21
CA MET A 190 0.40 -7.44 5.30
C MET A 190 0.19 -8.75 4.55
N GLU A 191 -0.19 -9.81 5.27
CA GLU A 191 -0.75 -11.03 4.70
C GLU A 191 -2.23 -10.84 4.36
N LEU A 192 -2.59 -11.19 3.13
CA LEU A 192 -3.99 -11.19 2.67
C LEU A 192 -4.60 -12.58 2.90
N LYS A 193 -5.70 -12.65 3.64
CA LYS A 193 -6.48 -13.88 3.85
C LYS A 193 -7.35 -14.24 2.63
#